data_AF-A0A3Q3X8W2-F1
#
_entry.id   AF-A0A3Q3X8W2-F1
#
_cell.length_a   1.000
_cell.length_b   1.000
_cell.length_c   1.000
_cell.angle_alpha   90.00
_cell.angle_beta   90.00
_cell.angle_gamma   90.00
#
_symmetry.space_group_name_H-M   'P 1'
#
loop_
_entity.id
_entity.type
_entity.pdbx_description
1 polymer ?
#
loop_
_entity_poly.entity_id
_entity_poly.type
_entity_poly.pdbx_seq_one_letter_code
_entity_poly.pdbx_strand_id
1 'polypeptide(L)'
;LLHGLLAVLLIVLEWTRPSLPFPLRPICDLRVLNHFIKEARDAEVAMKSCREGCSLSESVTVPQTRVELDVWEKKNALEQAQEVQSGLWLLHQALSFLRNSVTNTALHSYIDNSIRNLLSINAVLRSLNIQVSYSTGTWRVSSATDLLQVHVNFLRGKVRLLLLDAQACQQDVS
;
A
#
# COMPACT_ATOMS: atom_id res chain seq x y z
N LEU A 1 -12.19 45.18 -25.39
CA LEU A 1 -11.95 43.76 -25.80
C LEU A 1 -10.79 43.13 -25.02
N LEU A 2 -9.59 43.74 -24.95
CA LEU A 2 -8.44 43.18 -24.21
C LEU A 2 -8.69 42.92 -22.71
N HIS A 3 -9.38 43.83 -22.02
CA HIS A 3 -9.64 43.71 -20.57
C HIS A 3 -10.58 42.56 -20.21
N GLY A 4 -11.56 42.26 -21.07
CA GLY A 4 -12.47 41.13 -20.87
C GLY A 4 -11.80 39.79 -21.11
N LEU A 5 -10.89 39.72 -22.10
CA LEU A 5 -10.10 38.53 -22.38
C LEU A 5 -9.12 38.22 -21.23
N LEU A 6 -8.51 39.26 -20.65
CA LEU A 6 -7.63 39.12 -19.49
C LEU A 6 -8.39 38.60 -18.26
N ALA A 7 -9.60 39.10 -18.01
CA ALA A 7 -10.44 38.63 -16.91
C ALA A 7 -10.84 37.16 -17.10
N VAL A 8 -11.21 36.76 -18.32
CA VAL A 8 -11.52 35.36 -18.64
C VAL A 8 -10.29 34.46 -18.48
N LEU A 9 -9.11 34.90 -18.93
CA LEU A 9 -7.86 34.17 -18.76
C LEU A 9 -7.50 33.99 -17.29
N LEU A 10 -7.70 35.00 -16.43
CA LEU A 10 -7.43 34.89 -15.00
C LEU A 10 -8.41 33.94 -14.31
N ILE A 11 -9.70 33.96 -14.67
CA ILE A 11 -10.70 33.03 -14.13
C ILE A 11 -10.39 31.58 -14.56
N VAL A 12 -10.00 31.37 -15.82
CA VAL A 12 -9.56 30.05 -16.29
C VAL A 12 -8.30 29.61 -15.57
N LEU A 13 -7.34 30.52 -15.33
CA LEU A 13 -6.11 30.20 -14.61
C LEU A 13 -6.38 29.79 -13.15
N GLU A 14 -7.32 30.46 -12.48
CA GLU A 14 -7.78 30.09 -11.13
C GLU A 14 -8.53 28.76 -11.11
N TRP A 15 -9.29 28.44 -12.16
CA TRP A 15 -9.96 27.14 -12.31
C TRP A 15 -8.99 26.01 -12.67
N THR A 16 -7.86 26.33 -13.32
CA THR A 16 -6.77 25.38 -13.58
C THR A 16 -5.77 25.27 -12.43
N ARG A 17 -5.98 25.97 -11.31
CA ARG A 17 -5.22 25.64 -10.10
C ARG A 17 -5.46 24.16 -9.83
N PRO A 18 -4.41 23.32 -9.75
CA PRO A 18 -4.57 21.95 -9.33
C PRO A 18 -5.32 22.03 -8.01
N SER A 19 -6.54 21.49 -7.98
CA SER A 19 -7.27 21.25 -6.75
C SER A 19 -6.26 20.67 -5.78
N LEU A 20 -6.05 21.34 -4.63
CA LEU A 20 -5.15 20.90 -3.57
C LEU A 20 -5.20 19.37 -3.53
N PRO A 21 -4.05 18.67 -3.55
CA PRO A 21 -4.06 17.23 -3.54
C PRO A 21 -4.99 16.82 -2.40
N PHE A 22 -5.93 15.90 -2.71
CA PHE A 22 -6.84 15.23 -1.78
C PHE A 22 -6.21 15.13 -0.40
N PRO A 23 -6.92 15.15 0.74
CA PRO A 23 -6.26 14.99 2.03
C PRO A 23 -5.55 13.62 2.06
N LEU A 24 -4.28 13.59 1.63
CA LEU A 24 -3.38 12.44 1.59
C LEU A 24 -2.91 12.08 3.00
N ARG A 25 -3.34 12.90 3.96
CA ARG A 25 -2.93 12.93 5.35
C ARG A 25 -3.40 11.75 6.21
N PRO A 26 -4.51 11.02 5.94
CA PRO A 26 -4.92 9.94 6.84
C PRO A 26 -3.87 8.85 7.01
N ILE A 27 -3.13 8.49 5.96
CA ILE A 27 -2.07 7.47 6.05
C ILE A 27 -0.74 8.03 6.60
N CYS A 28 -0.51 9.34 6.48
CA CYS A 28 0.58 10.01 7.18
C CYS A 28 0.37 10.01 8.70
N ASP A 29 -0.88 9.88 9.17
CA ASP A 29 -1.15 9.48 10.54
C ASP A 29 -0.85 7.99 10.72
N LEU A 30 0.31 7.70 11.32
CA LEU A 30 0.76 6.33 11.57
C LEU A 30 -0.22 5.51 12.42
N ARG A 31 -1.18 6.12 13.11
CA ARG A 31 -2.27 5.39 13.78
C ARG A 31 -3.14 4.63 12.79
N VAL A 32 -3.39 5.18 11.61
CA VAL A 32 -4.13 4.50 10.53
C VAL A 32 -3.34 3.32 10.01
N LEU A 33 -2.03 3.50 9.76
CA LEU A 33 -1.17 2.38 9.37
C LEU A 33 -1.11 1.29 10.45
N ASN A 34 -0.99 1.68 11.73
CA ASN A 34 -0.99 0.74 12.85
C ASN A 34 -2.31 -0.04 12.93
N HIS A 35 -3.44 0.61 12.62
CA HIS A 35 -4.73 -0.06 12.53
C HIS A 35 -4.74 -1.10 11.40
N PHE A 36 -4.26 -0.74 10.20
CA PHE A 36 -4.17 -1.70 9.08
C PHE A 36 -3.23 -2.86 9.38
N ILE A 37 -2.10 -2.62 10.06
CA ILE A 37 -1.19 -3.68 10.52
C ILE A 37 -1.90 -4.61 11.51
N LYS A 38 -2.70 -4.06 12.41
CA LYS A 38 -3.49 -4.86 13.36
C LYS A 38 -4.51 -5.73 12.62
N GLU A 39 -5.27 -5.17 11.69
CA GLU A 39 -6.25 -5.95 10.91
C GLU A 39 -5.58 -7.04 10.05
N ALA A 40 -4.41 -6.75 9.47
CA ALA A 40 -3.61 -7.74 8.74
C ALA A 40 -3.15 -8.89 9.66
N ARG A 41 -2.76 -8.59 10.91
CA ARG A 41 -2.41 -9.59 11.90
C ARG A 41 -3.63 -10.40 12.35
N ASP A 42 -4.77 -9.76 12.52
CA ASP A 42 -6.02 -10.46 12.88
C ASP A 42 -6.42 -11.46 11.78
N ALA A 43 -6.23 -11.08 10.50
CA ALA A 43 -6.39 -11.98 9.36
C ALA A 43 -5.41 -13.16 9.41
N GLU A 44 -4.13 -12.92 9.70
CA GLU A 44 -3.10 -13.96 9.84
C GLU A 44 -3.46 -14.96 10.96
N VAL A 45 -3.94 -14.47 12.11
CA VAL A 45 -4.34 -15.31 13.25
C VAL A 45 -5.59 -16.13 12.92
N ALA A 46 -6.58 -15.52 12.25
CA ALA A 46 -7.77 -16.22 11.79
C ALA A 46 -7.42 -17.33 10.79
N MET A 47 -6.50 -17.06 9.85
CA MET A 47 -6.00 -18.04 8.89
C MET A 47 -5.29 -19.21 9.56
N LYS A 48 -4.41 -18.94 10.54
CA LYS A 48 -3.72 -19.99 11.33
C LYS A 48 -4.68 -20.89 12.10
N SER A 49 -5.83 -20.35 12.51
CA SER A 49 -6.84 -21.09 13.27
C SER A 49 -7.82 -21.85 12.35
N CYS A 50 -7.76 -21.61 11.04
CA CYS A 50 -8.64 -22.27 10.09
C CYS A 50 -8.21 -23.72 9.84
N ARG A 51 -9.19 -24.63 9.84
CA ARG A 51 -8.98 -26.07 9.66
C ARG A 51 -9.08 -26.50 8.21
N GLU A 52 -10.13 -26.06 7.52
CA GLU A 52 -10.45 -26.48 6.15
C GLU A 52 -10.90 -25.29 5.30
N GLY A 53 -10.64 -25.37 3.99
CA GLY A 53 -11.07 -24.36 3.02
C GLY A 53 -10.28 -23.04 3.04
N CYS A 54 -9.06 -23.03 3.59
CA CYS A 54 -8.21 -21.85 3.79
C CYS A 54 -6.84 -21.93 3.11
N SER A 55 -6.65 -22.86 2.18
CA SER A 55 -5.40 -23.02 1.45
C SER A 55 -5.34 -22.16 0.19
N LEU A 56 -4.14 -21.86 -0.25
CA LEU A 56 -3.90 -21.44 -1.63
C LEU A 56 -4.06 -22.64 -2.56
N SER A 57 -4.67 -22.44 -3.72
CA SER A 57 -4.78 -23.50 -4.74
C SER A 57 -3.50 -23.69 -5.55
N GLU A 58 -2.65 -22.67 -5.62
CA GLU A 58 -1.31 -22.71 -6.21
C GLU A 58 -0.39 -21.70 -5.51
N SER A 59 0.92 -21.82 -5.74
CA SER A 59 1.87 -20.85 -5.19
C SER A 59 1.72 -19.48 -5.85
N VAL A 60 1.91 -18.42 -5.07
CA VAL A 60 1.79 -17.03 -5.52
C VAL A 60 3.12 -16.30 -5.34
N THR A 61 3.39 -15.37 -6.25
CA THR A 61 4.55 -14.47 -6.16
C THR A 61 4.23 -13.32 -5.22
N VAL A 62 5.11 -13.03 -4.28
CA VAL A 62 4.93 -11.97 -3.27
C VAL A 62 6.23 -11.17 -3.12
N PRO A 63 6.20 -9.94 -2.56
CA PRO A 63 7.40 -9.14 -2.43
C PRO A 63 8.32 -9.63 -1.32
N GLN A 64 9.61 -9.32 -1.44
CA GLN A 64 10.55 -9.46 -0.34
C GLN A 64 10.23 -8.41 0.75
N THR A 65 10.13 -8.87 2.00
CA THR A 65 9.76 -8.03 3.15
C THR A 65 10.93 -7.62 4.03
N ARG A 66 12.06 -8.33 3.92
CA ARG A 66 13.29 -8.01 4.65
C ARG A 66 13.75 -6.60 4.29
N VAL A 67 14.08 -5.83 5.32
CA VAL A 67 14.70 -4.51 5.20
C VAL A 67 16.12 -4.60 5.72
N GLU A 68 17.08 -4.39 4.83
CA GLU A 68 18.47 -4.15 5.19
C GLU A 68 18.65 -2.64 5.28
N LEU A 69 18.74 -2.11 6.51
CA LEU A 69 18.67 -0.67 6.76
C LEU A 69 19.78 0.10 6.05
N ASP A 70 20.98 -0.47 5.99
CA ASP A 70 22.15 0.10 5.31
C ASP A 70 21.97 0.19 3.78
N VAL A 71 21.17 -0.70 3.19
CA VAL A 71 20.78 -0.65 1.78
C VAL A 71 19.60 0.29 1.58
N TRP A 72 18.63 0.25 2.49
CA TRP A 72 17.41 1.06 2.45
C TRP A 72 17.70 2.56 2.54
N GLU A 73 18.54 2.97 3.49
CA GLU A 73 18.89 4.38 3.73
C GLU A 73 19.73 4.99 2.59
N LYS A 74 20.41 4.16 1.78
CA LYS A 74 21.16 4.60 0.61
C LYS A 74 20.27 4.82 -0.63
N LYS A 75 19.05 4.29 -0.64
CA LYS A 75 18.09 4.50 -1.72
C LYS A 75 17.56 5.92 -1.65
N ASN A 76 17.37 6.53 -2.81
CA ASN A 76 16.65 7.79 -2.87
C ASN A 76 15.13 7.56 -2.66
N ALA A 77 14.40 8.65 -2.37
CA ALA A 77 12.97 8.58 -2.07
C ALA A 77 12.13 7.94 -3.19
N LEU A 78 12.54 8.13 -4.46
CA LEU A 78 11.85 7.53 -5.61
C LEU A 78 12.07 6.01 -5.64
N GLU A 79 13.28 5.52 -5.39
CA GLU A 79 13.60 4.09 -5.36
C GLU A 79 12.85 3.37 -4.24
N GLN A 80 12.83 3.94 -3.03
CA GLN A 80 12.07 3.40 -1.90
C GLN A 80 10.58 3.32 -2.23
N ALA A 81 10.04 4.41 -2.78
CA ALA A 81 8.64 4.50 -3.18
C ALA A 81 8.26 3.50 -4.26
N GLN A 82 9.08 3.34 -5.30
CA GLN A 82 8.88 2.36 -6.35
C GLN A 82 8.85 0.95 -5.77
N GLU A 83 9.82 0.62 -4.92
CA GLU A 83 9.90 -0.70 -4.26
C GLU A 83 8.64 -0.99 -3.43
N VAL A 84 8.14 0.00 -2.68
CA VAL A 84 6.90 -0.15 -1.90
C VAL A 84 5.68 -0.33 -2.82
N GLN A 85 5.53 0.50 -3.85
CA GLN A 85 4.38 0.41 -4.77
C GLN A 85 4.33 -0.94 -5.50
N SER A 86 5.47 -1.43 -5.99
CA SER A 86 5.56 -2.73 -6.65
C SER A 86 5.21 -3.87 -5.69
N GLY A 87 5.65 -3.78 -4.43
CA GLY A 87 5.29 -4.77 -3.42
C GLY A 87 3.81 -4.74 -3.02
N LEU A 88 3.21 -3.55 -2.89
CA LEU A 88 1.76 -3.42 -2.66
C LEU A 88 0.97 -4.02 -3.82
N TRP A 89 1.41 -3.81 -5.06
CA TRP A 89 0.78 -4.40 -6.24
C TRP A 89 0.84 -5.93 -6.20
N LEU A 90 2.01 -6.52 -5.92
CA LEU A 90 2.16 -7.97 -5.78
C LEU A 90 1.26 -8.55 -4.67
N LEU A 91 1.20 -7.87 -3.52
CA LEU A 91 0.33 -8.28 -2.41
C LEU A 91 -1.14 -8.19 -2.77
N HIS A 92 -1.57 -7.16 -3.50
CA HIS A 92 -2.94 -7.05 -3.98
C HIS A 92 -3.31 -8.24 -4.88
N GLN A 93 -2.43 -8.59 -5.84
CA GLN A 93 -2.66 -9.75 -6.71
C GLN A 93 -2.72 -11.05 -5.91
N ALA A 94 -1.78 -11.26 -4.99
CA ALA A 94 -1.71 -12.47 -4.18
C ALA A 94 -2.91 -12.62 -3.21
N LEU A 95 -3.37 -11.53 -2.59
CA LEU A 95 -4.55 -11.54 -1.72
C LEU A 95 -5.85 -11.71 -2.50
N SER A 96 -5.96 -11.11 -3.69
CA SER A 96 -7.10 -11.33 -4.59
C SER A 96 -7.16 -12.78 -5.05
N PHE A 97 -5.99 -13.38 -5.30
CA PHE A 97 -5.89 -14.80 -5.60
C PHE A 97 -6.33 -15.65 -4.40
N LEU A 98 -5.79 -15.39 -3.21
CA LEU A 98 -6.20 -16.06 -1.96
C LEU A 98 -7.71 -15.95 -1.73
N ARG A 99 -8.29 -14.77 -1.97
CA ARG A 99 -9.73 -14.53 -1.83
C ARG A 99 -10.58 -15.47 -2.68
N ASN A 100 -10.09 -15.81 -3.87
CA ASN A 100 -10.74 -16.72 -4.80
C ASN A 100 -10.47 -18.19 -4.49
N SER A 101 -9.31 -18.52 -3.89
CA SER A 101 -8.97 -19.89 -3.48
C SER A 101 -9.69 -20.32 -2.19
N VAL A 102 -9.91 -19.40 -1.25
CA VAL A 102 -10.49 -19.69 0.07
C VAL A 102 -12.00 -19.90 -0.03
N THR A 103 -12.45 -21.11 0.29
CA THR A 103 -13.87 -21.46 0.35
C THR A 103 -14.49 -21.17 1.71
N ASN A 104 -13.67 -21.03 2.75
CA ASN A 104 -14.13 -20.67 4.09
C ASN A 104 -14.60 -19.21 4.15
N THR A 105 -15.91 -19.00 4.19
CA THR A 105 -16.54 -17.68 4.13
C THR A 105 -16.24 -16.80 5.35
N ALA A 106 -15.89 -17.39 6.50
CA ALA A 106 -15.52 -16.62 7.70
C ALA A 106 -14.24 -15.79 7.47
N LEU A 107 -13.36 -16.24 6.56
CA LEU A 107 -12.12 -15.53 6.22
C LEU A 107 -12.30 -14.44 5.16
N HIS A 108 -13.42 -14.43 4.44
CA HIS A 108 -13.64 -13.49 3.34
C HIS A 108 -13.58 -12.04 3.80
N SER A 109 -14.19 -11.71 4.95
CA SER A 109 -14.18 -10.35 5.50
C SER A 109 -12.76 -9.86 5.83
N TYR A 110 -11.92 -10.72 6.41
CA TYR A 110 -10.53 -10.43 6.72
C TYR A 110 -9.73 -10.14 5.45
N ILE A 111 -9.86 -11.00 4.43
CA ILE A 111 -9.12 -10.85 3.17
C ILE A 111 -9.60 -9.60 2.41
N ASP A 112 -10.91 -9.36 2.36
CA ASP A 112 -11.50 -8.19 1.71
C ASP A 112 -11.07 -6.88 2.39
N ASN A 113 -10.95 -6.88 3.73
CA ASN A 113 -10.37 -5.76 4.48
C ASN A 113 -8.90 -5.54 4.12
N SER A 114 -8.07 -6.60 4.10
CA SER A 114 -6.66 -6.48 3.68
C SER A 114 -6.52 -5.90 2.27
N ILE A 115 -7.35 -6.32 1.32
CA ILE A 115 -7.36 -5.78 -0.05
C ILE A 115 -7.74 -4.29 -0.05
N ARG A 116 -8.81 -3.91 0.64
CA ARG A 116 -9.23 -2.50 0.76
C ARG A 116 -8.14 -1.62 1.36
N ASN A 117 -7.51 -2.06 2.45
CA ASN A 117 -6.46 -1.32 3.13
C ASN A 117 -5.23 -1.12 2.21
N LEU A 118 -4.85 -2.13 1.43
CA LEU A 118 -3.78 -1.99 0.43
C LEU A 118 -4.13 -0.95 -0.64
N LEU A 119 -5.37 -0.93 -1.11
CA LEU A 119 -5.83 0.07 -2.07
C LEU A 119 -5.80 1.48 -1.47
N SER A 120 -6.19 1.65 -0.21
CA SER A 120 -6.08 2.92 0.50
C SER A 120 -4.63 3.40 0.60
N ILE A 121 -3.69 2.51 0.96
CA ILE A 121 -2.26 2.83 1.00
C ILE A 121 -1.77 3.24 -0.39
N ASN A 122 -2.09 2.45 -1.41
CA ASN A 122 -1.64 2.69 -2.78
C ASN A 122 -2.19 4.02 -3.33
N ALA A 123 -3.42 4.39 -3.00
CA ALA A 123 -4.01 5.67 -3.39
C ALA A 123 -3.18 6.86 -2.87
N VAL A 124 -2.75 6.80 -1.60
CA VAL A 124 -1.90 7.83 -0.98
C VAL A 124 -0.48 7.84 -1.55
N LEU A 125 0.08 6.68 -1.89
CA LEU A 125 1.39 6.64 -2.56
C LEU A 125 1.33 7.13 -4.00
N ARG A 126 0.23 6.89 -4.73
CA ARG A 126 0.07 7.36 -6.12
C ARG A 126 -0.05 8.87 -6.23
N SER A 127 -0.66 9.51 -5.25
CA SER A 127 -0.74 10.97 -5.19
C SER A 127 0.61 11.66 -4.97
N LEU A 128 1.65 10.89 -4.63
CA LEU A 128 3.04 11.35 -4.63
C LEU A 128 3.70 11.22 -6.02
N ASN A 129 2.91 10.93 -7.07
CA ASN A 129 3.32 10.80 -8.48
C ASN A 129 4.41 9.75 -8.75
N ILE A 130 4.45 8.68 -7.96
CA ILE A 130 5.38 7.56 -8.18
C ILE A 130 4.70 6.54 -9.11
N GLN A 131 5.44 6.09 -10.13
CA GLN A 131 5.04 5.03 -11.04
C GLN A 131 5.53 3.66 -10.53
N VAL A 132 4.74 2.61 -10.78
CA VAL A 132 5.09 1.24 -10.42
C VAL A 132 6.28 0.77 -11.27
N SER A 133 7.38 0.39 -10.64
CA SER A 133 8.54 -0.24 -11.30
C SER A 133 8.49 -1.76 -11.16
N TYR A 134 9.36 -2.49 -11.84
CA TYR A 134 9.50 -3.93 -11.59
C TYR A 134 10.20 -4.16 -10.23
N SER A 135 9.56 -4.92 -9.33
CA SER A 135 10.05 -5.21 -7.99
C SER A 135 11.43 -5.88 -8.03
N THR A 136 12.43 -5.28 -7.37
CA THR A 136 13.70 -5.96 -7.08
C THR A 136 13.49 -6.89 -5.88
N GLY A 137 13.55 -8.20 -6.11
CA GLY A 137 13.39 -9.20 -5.05
C GLY A 137 11.94 -9.66 -4.88
N THR A 138 11.62 -10.80 -5.48
CA THR A 138 10.35 -11.52 -5.30
C THR A 138 10.63 -12.96 -4.91
N TRP A 139 9.67 -13.58 -4.25
CA TRP A 139 9.71 -15.01 -3.92
C TRP A 139 8.32 -15.61 -4.02
N ARG A 140 8.22 -16.93 -3.96
CA ARG A 140 6.95 -17.66 -4.04
C ARG A 140 6.59 -18.22 -2.66
N VAL A 141 5.32 -18.11 -2.31
CA VAL A 141 4.75 -18.76 -1.13
C VAL A 141 3.65 -19.72 -1.57
N SER A 142 3.57 -20.88 -0.91
CA SER A 142 2.57 -21.93 -1.16
C SER A 142 1.50 -22.04 -0.07
N SER A 143 1.67 -21.31 1.04
CA SER A 143 0.72 -21.29 2.16
C SER A 143 0.03 -19.93 2.28
N ALA A 144 -1.28 -19.95 2.56
CA ALA A 144 -2.06 -18.76 2.84
C ALA A 144 -1.57 -18.01 4.09
N THR A 145 -1.12 -18.77 5.09
CA THR A 145 -0.53 -18.21 6.31
C THR A 145 0.76 -17.45 5.99
N ASP A 146 1.63 -18.00 5.14
CA ASP A 146 2.88 -17.35 4.75
C ASP A 146 2.60 -16.08 3.96
N LEU A 147 1.61 -16.08 3.07
CA LEU A 147 1.16 -14.89 2.35
C LEU A 147 0.70 -13.78 3.33
N LEU A 148 -0.13 -14.11 4.31
CA LEU A 148 -0.60 -13.12 5.29
C LEU A 148 0.53 -12.63 6.19
N GLN A 149 1.48 -13.49 6.55
CA GLN A 149 2.66 -13.09 7.29
C GLN A 149 3.56 -12.15 6.46
N VAL A 150 3.70 -12.39 5.15
CA VAL A 150 4.37 -11.47 4.23
C VAL A 150 3.64 -10.12 4.19
N HIS A 151 2.31 -10.12 4.11
CA HIS A 151 1.50 -8.89 4.13
C HIS A 151 1.76 -8.07 5.40
N VAL A 152 1.69 -8.69 6.58
CA VAL A 152 1.97 -8.03 7.88
C VAL A 152 3.39 -7.46 7.92
N ASN A 153 4.39 -8.26 7.52
CA ASN A 153 5.79 -7.83 7.54
C ASN A 153 6.06 -6.69 6.57
N PHE A 154 5.43 -6.70 5.40
CA PHE A 154 5.57 -5.63 4.42
C PHE A 154 5.03 -4.29 4.93
N LEU A 155 3.84 -4.30 5.54
CA LEU A 155 3.24 -3.11 6.15
C LEU A 155 4.07 -2.58 7.32
N ARG A 156 4.55 -3.47 8.18
CA ARG A 156 5.31 -3.11 9.39
C ARG A 156 6.75 -2.67 9.09
N GLY A 157 7.32 -3.12 7.97
CA GLY A 157 8.66 -2.78 7.50
C GLY A 157 8.63 -1.66 6.47
N LYS A 158 8.76 -2.02 5.19
CA LYS A 158 8.99 -1.08 4.08
C LYS A 158 7.95 0.04 3.97
N VAL A 159 6.65 -0.27 4.12
CA VAL A 159 5.59 0.74 4.07
C VAL A 159 5.75 1.76 5.20
N ARG A 160 5.95 1.27 6.43
CA ARG A 160 6.14 2.14 7.59
C ARG A 160 7.36 3.05 7.44
N LEU A 161 8.49 2.49 6.99
CA LEU A 161 9.72 3.25 6.78
C LEU A 161 9.53 4.35 5.73
N LEU A 162 8.95 4.00 4.58
CA LEU A 162 8.66 4.99 3.54
C LEU A 162 7.79 6.13 4.08
N LEU A 163 6.75 5.84 4.86
CA LEU A 163 5.84 6.86 5.39
C LEU A 163 6.48 7.75 6.47
N LEU A 164 7.45 7.23 7.23
CA LEU A 164 8.22 8.02 8.21
C LEU A 164 9.14 9.05 7.52
N ASP A 165 9.75 8.65 6.40
CA ASP A 165 10.71 9.47 5.66
C ASP A 165 10.06 10.33 4.57
N ALA A 166 8.77 10.07 4.24
CA ALA A 166 8.05 10.81 3.22
C ALA A 166 7.87 12.28 3.63
N GLN A 167 8.51 13.19 2.89
CA GLN A 167 8.39 14.64 3.11
C GLN A 167 6.92 15.12 3.07
N ALA A 168 6.08 14.48 2.26
CA ALA A 168 4.64 14.75 2.20
C ALA A 168 3.89 14.45 3.52
N CYS A 169 4.47 13.61 4.39
CA CYS A 169 3.95 13.28 5.72
C CYS A 169 4.58 14.10 6.86
N GLN A 170 5.58 14.94 6.56
CA GLN A 170 6.28 15.77 7.55
C GLN A 170 5.69 17.20 7.71
N GLN A 171 4.67 17.56 6.92
CA GLN A 171 4.04 18.88 7.00
C GLN A 171 2.94 18.94 8.07
N ASP A 172 3.36 19.08 9.33
CA ASP A 172 2.57 19.65 10.43
C ASP A 172 3.52 20.14 11.55
N VAL A 173 4.36 21.15 11.27
CA VAL A 173 4.85 22.10 12.28
C VAL A 173 5.13 23.44 11.57
N SER A 174 4.16 24.36 11.58
CA SER A 174 4.36 25.79 11.32
C SER A 174 3.39 26.57 12.19
#